data_AF-A0A924VPC2-F1
#
_entry.id   AF-A0A924VPC2-F1
#
_cell.length_a   1.000
_cell.length_b   1.000
_cell.length_c   1.000
_cell.angle_alpha   90.00
_cell.angle_beta   90.00
_cell.angle_gamma   90.00
#
_symmetry.space_group_name_H-M   'P 1'
#
loop_
_entity.id
_entity.type
_entity.pdbx_description
1 polymer ?
#
loop_
_entity_poly.entity_id
_entity_poly.type
_entity_poly.pdbx_seq_one_letter_code
_entity_poly.pdbx_strand_id
1 'polypeptide(L)'
;DVKDPTAPKILGALKIPGFSDYLHPYDETHLIGFGKDTIEKKMNGNTEPTAFAMGMKLSLFDVTDVANPIEQFNVKIGDRGTDSEALHNHKALLFSKEKNLLAFPVTMSLVTGDKFDTYGYPKYGQFATQGMMVYNLDLQKGFTLKGMVTHLTNEDLLKSGANGGDWNKFVNRALYIGDTMYTLSNSIVKANGIADLAPQGAVELPVNALVNGVRMYK
;
A
#
# COMPACT_ATOMS: atom_id res chain seq x y z
N ASP A 1 24.13 9.45 8.15
CA ASP A 1 25.55 9.10 8.34
C ASP A 1 25.59 7.73 9.00
N VAL A 2 26.17 6.72 8.33
CA VAL A 2 26.30 5.34 8.84
C VAL A 2 27.73 5.06 9.33
N LYS A 3 28.62 6.05 9.27
CA LYS A 3 30.01 5.90 9.74
C LYS A 3 30.08 5.79 11.26
N ASP A 4 29.15 6.41 11.96
CA ASP A 4 28.99 6.25 13.41
C ASP A 4 27.54 5.87 13.75
N PRO A 5 27.23 4.58 13.92
CA PRO A 5 25.89 4.13 14.26
C PRO A 5 25.43 4.58 15.65
N THR A 6 26.33 5.06 16.51
CA THR A 6 26.00 5.52 17.86
C THR A 6 25.67 7.01 17.95
N ALA A 7 25.96 7.78 16.88
CA ALA A 7 25.71 9.21 16.82
C ALA A 7 25.07 9.63 15.47
N PRO A 8 23.84 9.18 15.18
CA PRO A 8 23.15 9.54 13.95
C PRO A 8 22.91 11.05 13.88
N LYS A 9 23.28 11.66 12.76
CA LYS A 9 22.99 13.07 12.46
C LYS A 9 21.85 13.17 11.46
N ILE A 10 20.93 14.09 11.70
CA ILE A 10 19.94 14.51 10.72
C ILE A 10 20.68 15.31 9.65
N LEU A 11 20.71 14.80 8.43
CA LEU A 11 21.39 15.45 7.31
C LEU A 11 20.47 16.42 6.56
N GLY A 12 19.17 16.16 6.57
CA GLY A 12 18.13 16.97 5.94
C GLY A 12 16.74 16.58 6.45
N ALA A 13 15.74 17.40 6.17
CA ALA A 13 14.34 17.15 6.54
C ALA A 13 13.40 17.73 5.49
N LEU A 14 12.29 17.02 5.24
CA LEU A 14 11.22 17.47 4.36
C LEU A 14 9.90 17.44 5.13
N LYS A 15 9.23 18.58 5.21
CA LYS A 15 7.91 18.71 5.86
C LYS A 15 6.81 18.68 4.80
N ILE A 16 6.01 17.62 4.79
CA ILE A 16 4.89 17.38 3.88
C ILE A 16 3.72 16.74 4.63
N PRO A 17 2.48 16.86 4.13
CA PRO A 17 1.38 16.02 4.60
C PRO A 17 1.66 14.54 4.32
N GLY A 18 1.34 13.71 5.31
CA GLY A 18 1.65 12.30 5.31
C GLY A 18 3.02 11.96 5.90
N PHE A 19 3.29 10.66 5.98
CA PHE A 19 4.58 10.09 6.37
C PHE A 19 4.82 8.80 5.59
N SER A 20 6.08 8.38 5.48
CA SER A 20 6.46 7.07 4.94
C SER A 20 6.79 6.12 6.09
N ASP A 21 6.14 4.96 6.11
CA ASP A 21 6.47 3.85 7.02
C ASP A 21 7.64 3.02 6.46
N TYR A 22 7.73 2.94 5.13
CA TYR A 22 8.78 2.22 4.42
C TYR A 22 9.34 3.05 3.27
N LEU A 23 10.67 3.17 3.21
CA LEU A 23 11.41 3.79 2.10
C LEU A 23 12.16 2.71 1.32
N HIS A 24 11.88 2.61 0.03
CA HIS A 24 12.53 1.70 -0.89
C HIS A 24 13.46 2.45 -1.84
N PRO A 25 14.75 2.11 -1.94
CA PRO A 25 15.64 2.70 -2.93
C PRO A 25 15.18 2.38 -4.35
N TYR A 26 15.00 3.41 -5.20
CA TYR A 26 14.76 3.24 -6.63
C TYR A 26 16.08 3.25 -7.42
N ASP A 27 16.97 4.18 -7.06
CA ASP A 27 18.37 4.23 -7.48
C ASP A 27 19.19 5.05 -6.46
N GLU A 28 20.38 5.51 -6.86
CA GLU A 28 21.31 6.26 -6.00
C GLU A 28 20.74 7.58 -5.49
N THR A 29 19.79 8.18 -6.21
CA THR A 29 19.27 9.52 -5.90
C THR A 29 17.76 9.57 -5.74
N HIS A 30 17.05 8.44 -5.80
CA HIS A 30 15.60 8.40 -5.64
C HIS A 30 15.13 7.34 -4.65
N LEU A 31 14.15 7.70 -3.83
CA LEU A 31 13.47 6.81 -2.89
C LEU A 31 11.97 6.76 -3.18
N ILE A 32 11.37 5.57 -3.08
CA ILE A 32 9.92 5.38 -3.09
C ILE A 32 9.46 5.24 -1.64
N GLY A 33 8.62 6.16 -1.18
CA GLY A 33 7.94 6.07 0.10
C GLY A 33 6.60 5.37 0.00
N PHE A 34 6.37 4.43 0.92
CA PHE A 34 5.07 3.81 1.19
C PHE A 34 4.65 4.25 2.59
N GLY A 35 3.45 4.81 2.72
CA GLY A 35 2.96 5.25 4.01
C GLY A 35 1.52 5.70 3.97
N LYS A 36 1.20 6.70 4.80
CA LYS A 36 -0.15 7.25 4.94
C LYS A 36 -0.16 8.73 4.60
N ASP A 37 -1.23 9.16 3.94
CA ASP A 37 -1.57 10.58 3.88
C ASP A 37 -2.08 11.04 5.23
N THR A 38 -1.92 12.33 5.55
CA THR A 38 -2.47 12.90 6.78
C THR A 38 -3.22 14.21 6.51
N ILE A 39 -4.21 14.46 7.34
CA ILE A 39 -4.82 15.79 7.46
C ILE A 39 -4.70 16.27 8.90
N GLU A 40 -4.57 17.59 9.07
CA GLU A 40 -4.64 18.24 10.37
C GLU A 40 -5.99 18.93 10.50
N LYS A 41 -6.67 18.71 11.63
CA LYS A 41 -7.96 19.35 11.91
C LYS A 41 -8.03 19.82 13.35
N LYS A 42 -8.41 21.07 13.53
CA LYS A 42 -8.71 21.61 14.86
C LYS A 42 -10.06 21.08 15.31
N MET A 43 -10.05 20.25 16.35
CA MET A 43 -11.25 19.71 16.96
C MET A 43 -11.77 20.65 18.04
N ASN A 44 -13.09 20.66 18.25
CA ASN A 44 -13.70 21.49 19.30
C ASN A 44 -13.11 21.12 20.66
N GLY A 45 -12.63 22.13 21.38
CA GLY A 45 -11.98 21.97 22.69
C GLY A 45 -10.47 21.74 22.64
N ASN A 46 -9.88 21.51 21.45
CA ASN A 46 -8.44 21.36 21.32
C ASN A 46 -7.76 22.72 21.03
N THR A 47 -6.67 22.99 21.73
CA THR A 47 -5.81 24.16 21.47
C THR A 47 -5.07 24.01 20.14
N GLU A 48 -4.53 22.82 19.89
CA GLU A 48 -3.76 22.45 18.70
C GLU A 48 -4.55 21.56 17.72
N PRO A 49 -4.21 21.59 16.42
CA PRO A 49 -4.74 20.64 15.45
C PRO A 49 -4.42 19.19 15.80
N THR A 50 -5.34 18.29 15.51
CA THR A 50 -5.12 16.84 15.59
C THR A 50 -4.81 16.31 14.20
N ALA A 51 -3.72 15.56 14.08
CA ALA A 51 -3.37 14.87 12.84
C ALA A 51 -4.12 13.53 12.74
N PHE A 52 -4.70 13.26 11.57
CA PHE A 52 -5.38 12.01 11.27
C PHE A 52 -4.71 11.34 10.07
N ALA A 53 -4.27 10.10 10.27
CA ALA A 53 -3.86 9.24 9.17
C ALA A 53 -5.08 8.85 8.33
N MET A 54 -4.95 8.98 7.01
CA MET A 54 -6.00 8.77 6.03
C MET A 54 -5.73 7.49 5.24
N GLY A 55 -5.90 7.52 3.92
CA GLY A 55 -5.55 6.42 3.03
C GLY A 55 -4.04 6.25 2.91
N MET A 56 -3.64 5.28 2.09
CA MET A 56 -2.24 5.10 1.76
C MET A 56 -1.72 6.22 0.88
N LYS A 57 -0.41 6.50 0.98
CA LYS A 57 0.30 7.43 0.11
C LYS A 57 1.53 6.72 -0.45
N LEU A 58 1.71 6.80 -1.77
CA LEU A 58 2.98 6.55 -2.42
C LEU A 58 3.64 7.89 -2.74
N SER A 59 4.95 7.96 -2.55
CA SER A 59 5.75 9.16 -2.81
C SER A 59 7.03 8.79 -3.54
N LEU A 60 7.43 9.60 -4.52
CA LEU A 60 8.76 9.56 -5.12
C LEU A 60 9.55 10.75 -4.60
N PHE A 61 10.67 10.48 -3.95
CA PHE A 61 11.57 11.50 -3.43
C PHE A 61 12.84 11.55 -4.26
N ASP A 62 13.25 12.77 -4.62
CA ASP A 62 14.61 13.07 -5.09
C ASP A 62 15.45 13.43 -3.87
N VAL A 63 16.54 12.69 -3.70
CA VAL A 63 17.51 12.82 -2.61
C VAL A 63 18.92 13.08 -3.14
N THR A 64 19.05 13.59 -4.38
CA THR A 64 20.34 14.01 -4.96
C THR A 64 21.08 14.98 -4.03
N ASP A 65 20.35 15.93 -3.45
CA ASP A 65 20.80 16.70 -2.29
C ASP A 65 20.11 16.17 -1.02
N VAL A 66 20.82 15.32 -0.27
CA VAL A 66 20.31 14.72 0.97
C VAL A 66 19.98 15.75 2.06
N ALA A 67 20.52 16.97 1.97
CA ALA A 67 20.20 18.03 2.90
C ALA A 67 18.84 18.69 2.58
N ASN A 68 18.42 18.64 1.31
CA ASN A 68 17.20 19.26 0.80
C ASN A 68 16.40 18.28 -0.08
N PRO A 69 15.88 17.16 0.48
CA PRO A 69 15.12 16.20 -0.30
C PRO A 69 13.78 16.78 -0.77
N ILE A 70 13.31 16.36 -1.94
CA ILE A 70 12.10 16.87 -2.59
C ILE A 70 11.14 15.73 -2.90
N GLU A 71 9.86 15.87 -2.55
CA GLU A 71 8.78 14.99 -3.03
C GLU A 71 8.41 15.38 -4.47
N GLN A 72 8.91 14.64 -5.46
CA GLN A 72 8.65 14.92 -6.88
C GLN A 72 7.22 14.55 -7.28
N PHE A 73 6.75 13.37 -6.85
CA PHE A 73 5.43 12.86 -7.16
C PHE A 73 4.82 12.15 -5.97
N ASN A 74 3.49 12.17 -5.89
CA ASN A 74 2.77 11.32 -4.96
C ASN A 74 1.42 10.88 -5.52
N VAL A 75 0.91 9.76 -5.03
CA VAL A 75 -0.47 9.31 -5.25
C VAL A 75 -1.09 8.88 -3.93
N LYS A 76 -2.37 9.22 -3.75
CA LYS A 76 -3.18 8.79 -2.59
C LYS A 76 -4.03 7.60 -3.00
N ILE A 77 -4.06 6.57 -2.17
CA ILE A 77 -4.74 5.30 -2.43
C ILE A 77 -5.79 5.06 -1.34
N GLY A 78 -7.05 5.03 -1.76
CA GLY A 78 -8.21 4.82 -0.90
C GLY A 78 -8.41 5.91 0.16
N ASP A 79 -9.34 5.64 1.08
CA ASP A 79 -9.64 6.51 2.21
C ASP A 79 -9.06 5.94 3.52
N ARG A 80 -9.34 6.65 4.63
CA ARG A 80 -8.92 6.26 5.98
C ARG A 80 -9.28 4.79 6.27
N GLY A 81 -8.28 4.02 6.66
CA GLY A 81 -8.42 2.57 6.86
C GLY A 81 -7.97 1.71 5.67
N THR A 82 -7.54 2.32 4.55
CA THR A 82 -6.81 1.60 3.49
C THR A 82 -5.44 1.21 4.00
N ASP A 83 -5.03 -0.04 3.79
CA ASP A 83 -3.80 -0.61 4.35
C ASP A 83 -3.06 -1.52 3.36
N SER A 84 -1.81 -1.87 3.70
CA SER A 84 -0.94 -2.73 2.92
C SER A 84 0.11 -3.38 3.81
N GLU A 85 0.39 -4.65 3.55
CA GLU A 85 1.51 -5.36 4.18
C GLU A 85 2.87 -4.69 3.85
N ALA A 86 2.98 -3.98 2.71
CA ALA A 86 4.21 -3.28 2.33
C ALA A 86 4.57 -2.10 3.25
N LEU A 87 3.64 -1.64 4.09
CA LEU A 87 3.91 -0.59 5.07
C LEU A 87 4.84 -1.06 6.20
N HIS A 88 4.83 -2.36 6.51
CA HIS A 88 5.57 -2.91 7.66
C HIS A 88 6.40 -4.15 7.31
N ASN A 89 6.28 -4.68 6.09
CA ASN A 89 7.05 -5.82 5.62
C ASN A 89 7.54 -5.58 4.17
N HIS A 90 8.82 -5.25 4.04
CA HIS A 90 9.47 -4.99 2.75
C HIS A 90 9.40 -6.18 1.77
N LYS A 91 9.18 -7.42 2.25
CA LYS A 91 9.04 -8.61 1.39
C LYS A 91 7.69 -8.71 0.69
N ALA A 92 6.72 -7.86 1.04
CA ALA A 92 5.44 -7.78 0.35
C ALA A 92 5.53 -6.98 -0.96
N LEU A 93 6.58 -6.17 -1.11
CA LEU A 93 6.85 -5.41 -2.32
C LEU A 93 7.51 -6.28 -3.40
N LEU A 94 6.92 -6.30 -4.59
CA LEU A 94 7.59 -6.74 -5.81
C LEU A 94 8.04 -5.52 -6.61
N PHE A 95 9.35 -5.33 -6.73
CA PHE A 95 9.94 -4.23 -7.48
C PHE A 95 10.95 -4.74 -8.51
N SER A 96 10.84 -4.25 -9.75
CA SER A 96 11.82 -4.46 -10.81
C SER A 96 11.92 -3.20 -11.67
N LYS A 97 13.04 -2.49 -11.56
CA LYS A 97 13.32 -1.30 -12.39
C LYS A 97 13.35 -1.66 -13.88
N GLU A 98 13.98 -2.78 -14.23
CA GLU A 98 14.11 -3.25 -15.62
C GLU A 98 12.77 -3.54 -16.29
N LYS A 99 11.82 -4.13 -15.54
CA LYS A 99 10.45 -4.40 -16.03
C LYS A 99 9.49 -3.22 -15.83
N ASN A 100 9.97 -2.12 -15.24
CA ASN A 100 9.15 -1.01 -14.76
C ASN A 100 7.98 -1.51 -13.88
N LEU A 101 8.23 -2.47 -12.99
CA LEU A 101 7.20 -3.14 -12.22
C LEU A 101 7.29 -2.72 -10.75
N LEU A 102 6.22 -2.08 -10.26
CA LEU A 102 6.04 -1.74 -8.86
C LEU A 102 4.71 -2.32 -8.39
N ALA A 103 4.73 -3.42 -7.62
CA ALA A 103 3.53 -4.12 -7.19
C ALA A 103 3.54 -4.42 -5.70
N PHE A 104 2.43 -4.12 -5.00
CA PHE A 104 2.29 -4.35 -3.57
C PHE A 104 0.82 -4.63 -3.20
N PRO A 105 0.56 -5.44 -2.16
CA PRO A 105 -0.80 -5.79 -1.76
C PRO A 105 -1.50 -4.59 -1.12
N VAL A 106 -2.77 -4.37 -1.42
CA VAL A 106 -3.59 -3.29 -0.84
C VAL A 106 -4.93 -3.86 -0.41
N THR A 107 -5.28 -3.61 0.85
CA THR A 107 -6.65 -3.74 1.37
C THR A 107 -7.27 -2.35 1.30
N MET A 108 -8.15 -2.14 0.33
CA MET A 108 -8.72 -0.82 0.04
C MET A 108 -9.97 -0.58 0.87
N SER A 109 -10.03 0.56 1.55
CA SER A 109 -11.19 1.03 2.30
C SER A 109 -11.67 2.36 1.74
N LEU A 110 -12.97 2.50 1.51
CA LEU A 110 -13.57 3.70 0.92
C LEU A 110 -14.70 4.23 1.81
N VAL A 111 -14.79 5.55 1.95
CA VAL A 111 -15.92 6.19 2.63
C VAL A 111 -17.02 6.46 1.61
N THR A 112 -18.25 6.01 1.90
CA THR A 112 -19.44 6.38 1.14
C THR A 112 -20.09 7.62 1.75
N GLY A 113 -20.45 8.61 0.92
CA GLY A 113 -20.99 9.88 1.37
C GLY A 113 -19.95 10.79 2.03
N ASP A 114 -20.34 11.49 3.09
CA ASP A 114 -19.47 12.48 3.74
C ASP A 114 -18.25 11.85 4.41
N LYS A 115 -17.05 12.34 4.06
CA LYS A 115 -15.77 11.91 4.64
C LYS A 115 -15.61 12.24 6.13
N PHE A 116 -16.46 13.11 6.66
CA PHE A 116 -16.44 13.52 8.07
C PHE A 116 -17.77 13.19 8.74
N ASP A 117 -17.73 12.89 10.03
CA ASP A 117 -18.93 12.75 10.86
C ASP A 117 -19.50 14.11 11.28
N THR A 118 -20.61 14.09 12.02
CA THR A 118 -21.31 15.29 12.51
C THR A 118 -20.47 16.12 13.48
N TYR A 119 -19.42 15.54 14.07
CA TYR A 119 -18.47 16.21 14.95
C TYR A 119 -17.21 16.67 14.21
N GLY A 120 -17.13 16.41 12.90
CA GLY A 120 -16.02 16.77 12.05
C GLY A 120 -14.85 15.79 12.06
N TYR A 121 -14.93 14.62 12.70
CA TYR A 121 -13.88 13.62 12.63
C TYR A 121 -13.88 12.91 11.27
N PRO A 122 -12.70 12.67 10.67
CA PRO A 122 -12.65 11.90 9.43
C PRO A 122 -13.05 10.45 9.70
N LYS A 123 -14.06 9.97 8.98
CA LYS A 123 -14.61 8.61 9.12
C LYS A 123 -13.62 7.58 8.59
N TYR A 124 -13.70 6.36 9.15
CA TYR A 124 -13.08 5.19 8.54
C TYR A 124 -13.93 4.73 7.34
N GLY A 125 -13.24 4.34 6.27
CA GLY A 125 -13.86 3.69 5.12
C GLY A 125 -14.29 2.27 5.44
N GLN A 126 -15.18 1.75 4.61
CA GLN A 126 -15.57 0.34 4.61
C GLN A 126 -14.71 -0.42 3.60
N PHE A 127 -14.51 -1.71 3.86
CA PHE A 127 -13.80 -2.59 2.94
C PHE A 127 -14.42 -2.51 1.53
N ALA A 128 -13.59 -2.22 0.54
CA ALA A 128 -13.99 -2.10 -0.86
C ALA A 128 -13.46 -3.27 -1.69
N THR A 129 -12.18 -3.63 -1.52
CA THR A 129 -11.55 -4.76 -2.20
C THR A 129 -10.17 -5.06 -1.60
N GLN A 130 -9.57 -6.16 -2.02
CA GLN A 130 -8.19 -6.53 -1.73
C GLN A 130 -7.51 -7.06 -2.99
N GLY A 131 -6.28 -6.63 -3.26
CA GLY A 131 -5.47 -7.24 -4.31
C GLY A 131 -4.05 -6.70 -4.38
N MET A 132 -3.28 -7.22 -5.32
CA MET A 132 -1.96 -6.70 -5.69
C MET A 132 -2.15 -5.49 -6.61
N MET A 133 -1.92 -4.29 -6.10
CA MET A 133 -1.96 -3.06 -6.90
C MET A 133 -0.64 -2.92 -7.66
N VAL A 134 -0.71 -2.58 -8.94
CA VAL A 134 0.45 -2.53 -9.84
C VAL A 134 0.58 -1.16 -10.47
N TYR A 135 1.76 -0.57 -10.37
CA TYR A 135 2.15 0.70 -10.96
C TYR A 135 3.34 0.52 -11.90
N ASN A 136 3.39 1.38 -12.90
CA ASN A 136 4.63 1.82 -13.53
C ASN A 136 5.12 3.10 -12.83
N LEU A 137 6.44 3.32 -12.82
CA LEU A 137 7.06 4.52 -12.28
C LEU A 137 8.04 5.11 -13.30
N ASP A 138 7.81 6.38 -13.64
CA ASP A 138 8.67 7.19 -14.49
C ASP A 138 9.18 8.40 -13.68
N LEU A 139 10.46 8.71 -13.75
CA LEU A 139 11.07 9.77 -12.94
C LEU A 139 10.63 11.20 -13.35
N GLN A 140 9.96 11.36 -14.50
CA GLN A 140 9.48 12.65 -15.01
C GLN A 140 7.94 12.76 -14.97
N LYS A 141 7.24 11.62 -14.98
CA LYS A 141 5.76 11.56 -14.99
C LYS A 141 5.16 10.99 -13.70
N GLY A 142 5.97 10.39 -12.85
CA GLY A 142 5.55 9.78 -11.59
C GLY A 142 4.89 8.41 -11.77
N PHE A 143 3.94 8.12 -10.88
CA PHE A 143 3.27 6.83 -10.79
C PHE A 143 2.10 6.73 -11.79
N THR A 144 2.08 5.66 -12.58
CA THR A 144 0.95 5.32 -13.46
C THR A 144 0.33 4.00 -13.02
N LEU A 145 -0.93 4.03 -12.58
CA LEU A 145 -1.66 2.83 -12.17
C LEU A 145 -1.90 1.93 -13.39
N LYS A 146 -1.39 0.70 -13.34
CA LYS A 146 -1.72 -0.33 -14.34
C LYS A 146 -3.02 -1.04 -14.01
N GLY A 147 -3.27 -1.28 -12.73
CA GLY A 147 -4.48 -1.95 -12.26
C GLY A 147 -4.25 -2.69 -10.95
N MET A 148 -5.20 -3.56 -10.62
CA MET A 148 -5.15 -4.42 -9.44
C MET A 148 -5.47 -5.85 -9.83
N VAL A 149 -4.62 -6.79 -9.40
CA VAL A 149 -4.88 -8.22 -9.51
C VAL A 149 -5.45 -8.70 -8.18
N THR A 150 -6.74 -9.03 -8.17
CA THR A 150 -7.44 -9.59 -7.00
C THR A 150 -7.71 -11.08 -7.17
N HIS A 151 -7.75 -11.81 -6.06
CA HIS A 151 -8.23 -13.20 -6.00
C HIS A 151 -9.68 -13.28 -5.49
N LEU A 152 -10.29 -12.15 -5.13
CA LEU A 152 -11.70 -12.07 -4.76
C LEU A 152 -12.58 -12.06 -6.02
N THR A 153 -13.69 -12.79 -5.96
CA THR A 153 -14.75 -12.75 -6.96
C THR A 153 -15.78 -11.67 -6.61
N ASN A 154 -16.66 -11.34 -7.54
CA ASN A 154 -17.79 -10.46 -7.26
C ASN A 154 -18.69 -11.04 -6.14
N GLU A 155 -18.84 -12.37 -6.08
CA GLU A 155 -19.60 -13.01 -5.01
C GLU A 155 -18.94 -12.83 -3.64
N ASP A 156 -17.61 -12.95 -3.57
CA ASP A 156 -16.86 -12.67 -2.33
C ASP A 156 -17.05 -11.23 -1.86
N LEU A 157 -17.04 -10.27 -2.80
CA LEU A 157 -17.27 -8.85 -2.49
C LEU A 157 -18.72 -8.59 -2.05
N LEU A 158 -19.71 -9.22 -2.68
CA LEU A 158 -21.11 -9.10 -2.26
C LEU A 158 -21.38 -9.71 -0.88
N LYS A 159 -20.63 -10.76 -0.52
CA LYS A 159 -20.67 -11.37 0.81
C LYS A 159 -19.80 -10.62 1.84
N SER A 160 -18.93 -9.73 1.38
CA SER A 160 -18.08 -8.93 2.26
C SER A 160 -18.94 -7.91 3.01
N GLY A 161 -19.17 -8.18 4.29
CA GLY A 161 -19.82 -7.22 5.19
C GLY A 161 -18.82 -6.19 5.70
N ALA A 162 -19.20 -5.46 6.75
CA ALA A 162 -18.30 -4.53 7.44
C ALA A 162 -16.99 -5.19 7.96
N ASN A 163 -16.98 -6.52 8.09
CA ASN A 163 -15.85 -7.31 8.58
C ASN A 163 -14.83 -7.69 7.48
N GLY A 164 -15.06 -7.33 6.21
CA GLY A 164 -14.15 -7.57 5.08
C GLY A 164 -14.44 -8.83 4.26
N GLY A 165 -13.53 -9.18 3.34
CA GLY A 165 -13.62 -10.35 2.46
C GLY A 165 -12.98 -11.63 3.02
N ASP A 166 -12.95 -12.73 2.25
CA ASP A 166 -12.28 -13.98 2.63
C ASP A 166 -10.75 -13.80 2.66
N TRP A 167 -10.17 -13.83 3.86
CA TRP A 167 -8.73 -13.60 4.06
C TRP A 167 -7.85 -14.69 3.45
N ASN A 168 -8.38 -15.88 3.16
CA ASN A 168 -7.61 -16.90 2.43
C ASN A 168 -7.33 -16.48 0.99
N LYS A 169 -8.20 -15.64 0.42
CA LYS A 169 -8.06 -15.05 -0.91
C LYS A 169 -7.33 -13.71 -0.88
N PHE A 170 -6.86 -13.23 0.26
CA PHE A 170 -6.09 -11.99 0.31
C PHE A 170 -4.70 -12.21 -0.28
N VAL A 171 -4.38 -11.47 -1.34
CA VAL A 171 -3.08 -11.53 -1.99
C VAL A 171 -2.03 -10.90 -1.08
N ASN A 172 -1.00 -11.66 -0.71
CA ASN A 172 0.05 -11.20 0.20
C ASN A 172 1.41 -11.08 -0.50
N ARG A 173 1.65 -11.85 -1.56
CA ARG A 173 2.95 -11.87 -2.28
C ARG A 173 2.74 -11.81 -3.78
N ALA A 174 3.74 -11.27 -4.46
CA ALA A 174 3.91 -11.43 -5.89
C ALA A 174 5.38 -11.72 -6.22
N LEU A 175 5.58 -12.43 -7.33
CA LEU A 175 6.88 -12.61 -7.97
C LEU A 175 6.69 -12.64 -9.49
N TYR A 176 7.76 -12.65 -10.27
CA TYR A 176 7.67 -12.81 -11.72
C TYR A 176 8.67 -13.83 -12.26
N ILE A 177 8.29 -14.46 -13.37
CA ILE A 177 9.16 -15.31 -14.19
C ILE A 177 8.95 -14.88 -15.65
N GLY A 178 10.01 -14.45 -16.32
CA GLY A 178 9.90 -13.90 -17.68
C GLY A 178 8.99 -12.67 -17.72
N ASP A 179 7.93 -12.74 -18.51
CA ASP A 179 6.92 -11.68 -18.67
C ASP A 179 5.62 -11.95 -17.91
N THR A 180 5.63 -12.92 -17.00
CA THR A 180 4.46 -13.31 -16.19
C THR A 180 4.69 -12.95 -14.72
N MET A 181 3.74 -12.21 -14.15
CA MET A 181 3.62 -11.96 -12.72
C MET A 181 2.72 -13.03 -12.10
N TYR A 182 3.13 -13.57 -10.97
CA TYR A 182 2.36 -14.50 -10.16
C TYR A 182 1.97 -13.82 -8.85
N THR A 183 0.67 -13.80 -8.54
CA THR A 183 0.14 -13.33 -7.26
C THR A 183 -0.28 -14.51 -6.40
N LEU A 184 -0.01 -14.43 -5.09
CA LEU A 184 -0.21 -15.52 -4.16
C LEU A 184 -1.07 -15.06 -2.97
N SER A 185 -2.13 -15.82 -2.71
CA SER A 185 -2.89 -15.83 -1.45
C SER A 185 -2.76 -17.21 -0.79
N ASN A 186 -3.39 -17.43 0.36
CA ASN A 186 -3.35 -18.73 1.03
C ASN A 186 -4.07 -19.82 0.24
N SER A 187 -5.03 -19.46 -0.62
CA SER A 187 -5.86 -20.40 -1.37
C SER A 187 -5.69 -20.33 -2.90
N ILE A 188 -4.97 -19.34 -3.45
CA ILE A 188 -4.90 -19.15 -4.91
C ILE A 188 -3.50 -18.67 -5.32
N VAL A 189 -2.99 -19.24 -6.41
CA VAL A 189 -1.93 -18.64 -7.22
C VAL A 189 -2.54 -18.22 -8.56
N LYS A 190 -2.37 -16.96 -8.94
CA LYS A 190 -2.86 -16.43 -10.23
C LYS A 190 -1.70 -15.89 -11.04
N ALA A 191 -1.72 -16.15 -12.34
CA ALA A 191 -0.73 -15.68 -13.30
C ALA A 191 -1.34 -14.58 -14.20
N ASN A 192 -0.62 -13.47 -14.35
CA ASN A 192 -1.01 -12.34 -15.18
C ASN A 192 0.19 -11.87 -16.02
N GLY A 193 -0.04 -11.45 -17.26
CA GLY A 193 1.00 -10.81 -18.08
C GLY A 193 1.46 -9.50 -17.44
N ILE A 194 2.78 -9.25 -17.38
CA ILE A 194 3.30 -8.01 -16.78
C ILE A 194 2.89 -6.79 -17.62
N ALA A 195 2.79 -6.93 -18.95
CA ALA A 195 2.53 -5.82 -19.87
C ALA A 195 1.14 -5.20 -19.67
N ASP A 196 0.09 -6.03 -19.53
CA ASP A 196 -1.31 -5.63 -19.58
C ASP A 196 -2.14 -6.16 -18.39
N LEU A 197 -1.53 -6.94 -17.50
CA LEU A 197 -2.20 -7.68 -16.41
C LEU A 197 -3.25 -8.67 -16.91
N ALA A 198 -3.22 -9.06 -18.19
CA ALA A 198 -4.16 -10.04 -18.72
C ALA A 198 -4.01 -11.38 -17.98
N PRO A 199 -5.12 -12.01 -17.54
CA PRO A 199 -5.06 -13.28 -16.84
C PRO A 199 -4.56 -14.38 -17.78
N GLN A 200 -3.58 -15.16 -17.31
CA GLN A 200 -2.99 -16.28 -18.06
C GLN A 200 -3.36 -17.64 -17.46
N GLY A 201 -3.75 -17.66 -16.19
CA GLY A 201 -4.21 -18.87 -15.50
C GLY A 201 -4.32 -18.66 -13.99
N ALA A 202 -4.95 -19.61 -13.31
CA ALA A 202 -5.01 -19.65 -11.86
C ALA A 202 -5.08 -21.10 -11.37
N VAL A 203 -4.53 -21.34 -10.18
CA VAL A 203 -4.61 -22.63 -9.49
C VAL A 203 -5.09 -22.36 -8.07
N GLU A 204 -6.09 -23.12 -7.64
CA GLU A 204 -6.50 -23.18 -6.24
C GLU A 204 -5.55 -24.07 -5.45
N LEU A 205 -5.13 -23.57 -4.30
CA LEU A 205 -4.32 -24.29 -3.34
C LEU A 205 -5.24 -24.98 -2.33
N PRO A 206 -4.94 -26.21 -1.93
CA PRO A 206 -5.66 -26.84 -0.84
C PRO A 206 -5.48 -25.99 0.42
N VAL A 207 -6.58 -25.46 0.95
CA VAL A 207 -6.55 -24.76 2.24
C VAL A 207 -6.38 -25.82 3.30
N ASN A 208 -5.13 -26.08 3.70
CA ASN A 208 -4.87 -26.94 4.86
C ASN A 208 -5.54 -26.28 6.08
N ALA A 209 -6.46 -27.01 6.71
CA ALA A 209 -7.25 -26.57 7.88
C ALA A 209 -6.41 -26.38 9.17
N LEU A 210 -5.15 -25.93 9.04
CA LEU A 210 -4.16 -25.87 10.11
C LEU A 210 -3.74 -24.43 10.44
N VAL A 211 -4.68 -23.47 10.49
CA VAL A 211 -4.52 -22.26 11.31
C VAL A 211 -5.87 -21.77 11.84
N ASN A 212 -6.74 -22.66 12.33
CA ASN A 212 -7.76 -22.27 13.32
C ASN A 212 -7.18 -22.40 14.72
N GLY A 213 -6.02 -21.77 14.94
CA GLY A 213 -5.49 -21.49 16.25
C GLY A 213 -6.34 -20.41 16.88
N VAL A 214 -7.40 -20.83 17.56
CA VAL A 214 -8.25 -20.06 18.46
C VAL A 214 -7.39 -19.03 19.24
N ARG A 215 -7.41 -17.76 18.84
CA ARG A 215 -7.04 -16.66 19.73
C ARG A 215 -8.29 -16.29 20.52
N MET A 216 -8.55 -17.06 21.57
CA MET A 216 -9.35 -16.57 22.70
C MET A 216 -8.49 -15.53 23.39
N TYR A 217 -8.83 -14.25 23.22
CA TYR A 217 -8.37 -13.22 24.13
C TYR A 217 -9.06 -13.46 25.47
N LYS A 218 -8.27 -13.75 26.51
CA LYS A 218 -8.68 -13.51 27.90
C LYS A 218 -8.60 -12.02 28.19
#